data_AF-A0A954F5D1-F1
#
_entry.id   AF-A0A954F5D1-F1
#
_cell.length_a   1.000
_cell.length_b   1.000
_cell.length_c   1.000
_cell.angle_alpha   90.00
_cell.angle_beta   90.00
_cell.angle_gamma   90.00
#
_symmetry.space_group_name_H-M   'P 1'
#
loop_
_entity.id
_entity.type
_entity.pdbx_description
1 polymer ?
#
loop_
_entity_poly.entity_id
_entity_poly.type
_entity_poly.pdbx_seq_one_letter_code
_entity_poly.pdbx_strand_id
1 'polypeptide(L)'
;GEPRMQFELGLDPGWLRTGDFHGPFELRHVRVQDTDSWTVLAQGHFALDLPTAPRSTGAAPSIAGLTARQITLGPTTSTPVGLPQDMGTQPLFGLMLVHGWCSSGGVWPTSQFTHPLLVFHDPDANRSHDEFAQRLATLGAQNRSFGVIGHSQGGPAAVHLRTYYVSGLDRATGGRPIQSLASPYQGTPLAGLGFFLCGNNTDLGTSGSAAWLANIPSWVRDEVYYYTTSNSGSACNFATNLFLSNPEDGTVEQFRGQLPGAHNMGHVTGWCHTTGMSNPAGYTDAARNAIMNQNAAH
;
A
#
# COMPACT_ATOMS: atom_id res chain seq x y z
N GLY A 1 -5.54 38.10 1.56
CA GLY A 1 -4.53 37.45 0.71
C GLY A 1 -4.58 35.98 1.01
N GLU A 2 -4.79 35.13 0.02
CA GLU A 2 -4.82 33.69 0.27
C GLU A 2 -3.43 33.17 0.64
N PRO A 3 -3.33 32.23 1.60
CA PRO A 3 -2.07 31.60 1.94
C PRO A 3 -1.54 30.83 0.72
N ARG A 4 -0.40 31.25 0.19
CA ARG A 4 0.35 30.45 -0.80
C ARG A 4 1.07 29.34 -0.04
N MET A 5 0.68 28.09 -0.28
CA MET A 5 1.55 26.96 0.08
C MET A 5 2.81 27.03 -0.76
N GLN A 6 3.97 27.05 -0.09
CA GLN A 6 5.27 26.94 -0.72
C GLN A 6 5.84 25.57 -0.38
N PHE A 7 6.24 24.84 -1.41
CA PHE A 7 6.95 23.58 -1.28
C PHE A 7 8.40 23.80 -1.71
N GLU A 8 9.35 23.36 -0.90
CA GLU A 8 10.76 23.36 -1.28
C GLU A 8 11.10 22.00 -1.89
N LEU A 9 11.60 22.01 -3.12
CA LEU A 9 12.02 20.80 -3.83
C LEU A 9 13.55 20.74 -3.82
N GLY A 10 14.08 19.70 -3.17
CA GLY A 10 15.51 19.41 -3.18
C GLY A 10 15.84 18.24 -4.11
N LEU A 11 16.89 18.38 -4.90
CA LEU A 11 17.57 17.25 -5.55
C LEU A 11 18.91 17.06 -4.85
N ASP A 12 19.25 15.82 -4.50
CA ASP A 12 20.61 15.52 -4.05
C ASP A 12 21.60 15.75 -5.21
N PRO A 13 22.50 16.76 -5.13
CA PRO A 13 23.44 17.07 -6.20
C PRO A 13 24.44 15.94 -6.46
N GLY A 14 24.53 14.95 -5.56
CA GLY A 14 25.25 13.71 -5.76
C GLY A 14 24.86 12.99 -7.05
N TRP A 15 23.58 13.02 -7.43
CA TRP A 15 23.07 12.39 -8.66
C TRP A 15 23.61 13.03 -9.94
N LEU A 16 23.82 14.35 -9.94
CA LEU A 16 24.31 15.08 -11.12
C LEU A 16 25.77 14.75 -11.46
N ARG A 17 26.55 14.32 -10.47
CA ARG A 17 27.97 13.95 -10.64
C ARG A 17 28.14 12.60 -11.35
N THR A 18 27.10 11.78 -11.41
CA THR A 18 27.18 10.40 -11.91
C THR A 18 27.22 10.30 -13.43
N GLY A 19 26.87 11.38 -14.14
CA GLY A 19 26.81 11.42 -15.61
C GLY A 19 27.24 12.75 -16.23
N ASP A 20 28.07 13.54 -15.54
CA ASP A 20 28.54 14.87 -15.99
C ASP A 20 27.39 15.80 -16.45
N PHE A 21 26.31 15.82 -15.68
CA PHE A 21 25.12 16.58 -16.01
C PHE A 21 25.34 18.07 -15.70
N HIS A 22 25.04 18.93 -16.68
CA HIS A 22 25.11 20.38 -16.53
C HIS A 22 23.73 21.02 -16.65
N GLY A 23 23.48 22.03 -15.82
CA GLY A 23 22.24 22.79 -15.86
C GLY A 23 22.11 23.68 -17.10
N PRO A 24 20.96 24.36 -17.27
CA PRO A 24 19.86 24.43 -16.30
C PRO A 24 19.06 23.14 -16.21
N PHE A 25 18.59 22.81 -15.00
CA PHE A 25 17.74 21.65 -14.76
C PHE A 25 16.27 22.07 -14.66
N GLU A 26 15.38 21.22 -15.12
CA GLU A 26 13.94 21.40 -14.96
C GLU A 26 13.28 20.09 -14.55
N LEU A 27 12.28 20.20 -13.68
CA LEU A 27 11.35 19.13 -13.39
C LEU A 27 10.22 19.20 -14.42
N ARG A 28 10.09 18.18 -15.26
CA ARG A 28 9.02 18.07 -16.26
C ARG A 28 7.90 17.17 -15.74
N HIS A 29 6.67 17.40 -16.22
CA HIS A 29 5.49 16.61 -15.89
C HIS A 29 5.24 16.46 -14.38
N VAL A 30 5.53 17.50 -13.60
CA VAL A 30 5.29 17.50 -12.15
C VAL A 30 3.81 17.69 -11.90
N ARG A 31 3.30 16.91 -10.95
CA ARG A 31 1.94 17.01 -10.44
C ARG A 31 1.99 17.05 -8.92
N VAL A 32 1.35 18.05 -8.33
CA VAL A 32 1.08 18.14 -6.90
C VAL A 32 -0.37 17.73 -6.70
N GLN A 33 -0.61 16.73 -5.88
CA GLN A 33 -1.94 16.21 -5.60
C GLN A 33 -2.23 16.26 -4.11
N ASP A 34 -3.50 16.48 -3.78
CA ASP A 34 -4.02 16.21 -2.45
C ASP A 34 -3.91 14.72 -2.12
N THR A 35 -3.47 14.39 -0.91
CA THR A 35 -3.11 13.01 -0.51
C THR A 35 -4.32 12.10 -0.34
N ASP A 36 -5.51 12.66 -0.13
CA ASP A 36 -6.74 11.90 0.16
C ASP A 36 -7.75 11.92 -0.99
N SER A 37 -7.84 13.03 -1.73
CA SER A 37 -8.77 13.16 -2.86
C SER A 37 -8.11 12.90 -4.21
N TRP A 38 -6.77 12.83 -4.26
CA TRP A 38 -5.98 12.78 -5.50
C TRP A 38 -6.23 13.94 -6.45
N THR A 39 -6.87 15.00 -5.97
CA THR A 39 -7.15 16.20 -6.75
C THR A 39 -5.83 16.86 -7.12
N VAL A 40 -5.66 17.17 -8.41
CA VAL A 40 -4.47 17.89 -8.88
C VAL A 40 -4.55 19.35 -8.41
N LEU A 41 -3.71 19.70 -7.45
CA LEU A 41 -3.59 21.06 -6.91
C LEU A 41 -2.73 21.93 -7.82
N ALA A 42 -1.69 21.36 -8.42
CA ALA A 42 -0.84 22.02 -9.41
C ALA A 42 -0.24 21.00 -10.38
N GLN A 43 0.02 21.44 -11.60
CA GLN A 43 0.80 20.68 -12.58
C GLN A 43 1.62 21.62 -13.45
N GLY A 44 2.79 21.18 -13.89
CA GLY A 44 3.61 22.00 -14.77
C GLY A 44 5.04 21.53 -14.89
N HIS A 45 5.85 22.40 -15.50
CA HIS A 45 7.29 22.30 -15.54
C HIS A 45 7.87 23.36 -14.61
N PHE A 46 8.80 22.95 -13.76
CA PHE A 46 9.38 23.81 -12.75
C PHE A 46 10.88 23.88 -12.97
N ALA A 47 11.41 25.10 -13.11
CA ALA A 47 12.85 25.30 -13.09
C ALA A 47 13.38 24.80 -11.74
N LEU A 48 14.39 23.94 -11.77
CA LEU A 48 15.01 23.43 -10.57
C LEU A 48 16.26 24.27 -10.31
N ASP A 49 16.09 25.26 -9.43
CA ASP A 49 17.18 26.14 -9.04
C ASP A 49 18.04 25.41 -8.02
N LEU A 50 19.00 24.63 -8.53
CA LEU A 50 19.93 23.90 -7.68
C LEU A 50 20.98 24.88 -7.16
N PRO A 51 21.23 24.94 -5.83
CA PRO A 51 22.40 25.61 -5.33
C PRO A 51 23.59 25.03 -6.09
N THR A 52 24.40 25.90 -6.70
CA THR A 52 25.63 25.49 -7.39
C THR A 52 26.38 24.57 -6.46
N ALA A 53 26.37 23.27 -6.74
CA ALA A 53 26.90 22.29 -5.81
C ALA A 53 28.35 22.71 -5.50
N PRO A 54 28.77 22.79 -4.22
CA PRO A 54 30.18 22.91 -3.92
C PRO A 54 30.89 21.82 -4.70
N ARG A 55 31.94 22.15 -5.46
CA ARG A 55 32.81 21.15 -6.10
C ARG A 55 33.41 20.29 -4.98
N SER A 56 32.66 19.27 -4.56
CA SER A 56 33.12 18.25 -3.64
C SER A 56 34.11 17.38 -4.39
N THR A 57 35.32 17.30 -3.85
CA THR A 57 36.45 16.52 -4.39
C THR A 57 36.29 15.00 -4.17
N GLY A 58 35.15 14.55 -3.64
CA GLY A 58 34.86 13.13 -3.41
C GLY A 58 34.26 12.43 -4.64
N ALA A 59 34.53 11.13 -4.78
CA ALA A 59 34.00 10.29 -5.84
C ALA A 59 32.47 10.42 -5.99
N ALA A 60 31.99 10.44 -7.23
CA ALA A 60 30.55 10.39 -7.51
C ALA A 60 29.97 9.05 -7.01
N PRO A 61 28.79 9.04 -6.39
CA PRO A 61 28.13 7.79 -6.02
C PRO A 61 27.86 6.97 -7.29
N SER A 62 28.18 5.68 -7.30
CA SER A 62 27.85 4.80 -8.42
C SER A 62 26.34 4.60 -8.48
N ILE A 63 25.73 4.88 -9.64
CA ILE A 63 24.35 4.49 -9.95
C ILE A 63 24.21 3.02 -10.36
N ALA A 64 25.33 2.38 -10.73
CA ALA A 64 25.32 0.96 -11.07
C ALA A 64 25.00 0.13 -9.80
N GLY A 65 23.87 -0.59 -9.85
CA GLY A 65 23.39 -1.44 -8.76
C GLY A 65 22.36 -0.78 -7.83
N LEU A 66 21.98 0.48 -8.05
CA LEU A 66 20.88 1.10 -7.30
C LEU A 66 19.53 0.58 -7.78
N THR A 67 18.66 0.26 -6.83
CA THR A 67 17.27 -0.13 -7.11
C THR A 67 16.43 1.07 -7.53
N ALA A 68 15.34 0.84 -8.26
CA ALA A 68 14.38 1.90 -8.63
C ALA A 68 13.94 2.72 -7.41
N ARG A 69 13.73 2.06 -6.26
CA ARG A 69 13.42 2.71 -4.98
C ARG A 69 14.52 3.65 -4.48
N GLN A 70 15.79 3.24 -4.54
CA GLN A 70 16.92 4.08 -4.13
C GLN A 70 17.07 5.31 -5.05
N ILE A 71 16.68 5.18 -6.32
CA ILE A 71 16.59 6.31 -7.25
C ILE A 71 15.41 7.22 -6.90
N THR A 72 14.27 6.68 -6.48
CA THR A 72 13.06 7.45 -6.14
C THR A 72 13.14 8.17 -4.78
N LEU A 73 13.67 7.52 -3.75
CA LEU A 73 13.65 8.02 -2.37
C LEU A 73 15.02 8.55 -1.89
N GLY A 74 16.06 8.42 -2.73
CA GLY A 74 17.44 8.73 -2.38
C GLY A 74 18.12 7.62 -1.55
N PRO A 75 19.44 7.75 -1.28
CA PRO A 75 20.13 6.89 -0.34
C PRO A 75 19.45 7.04 1.03
N THR A 76 19.01 5.94 1.63
CA THR A 76 18.33 5.92 2.93
C THR A 76 19.31 6.31 4.05
N THR A 77 19.63 7.60 4.19
CA THR A 77 20.30 8.17 5.36
C THR A 77 19.30 8.83 6.32
N SER A 78 18.03 8.94 5.93
CA SER A 78 16.96 9.39 6.83
C SER A 78 16.59 8.25 7.79
N THR A 79 16.89 8.49 9.06
CA THR A 79 16.33 7.75 10.18
C THR A 79 14.81 7.69 10.01
N PRO A 80 14.18 6.51 10.00
CA PRO A 80 12.73 6.42 9.84
C PRO A 80 12.02 7.24 10.91
N VAL A 81 10.96 7.95 10.53
CA VAL A 81 10.10 8.64 11.50
C VAL A 81 9.59 7.58 12.48
N GLY A 82 9.97 7.72 13.76
CA GLY A 82 9.45 6.89 14.84
C GLY A 82 10.18 5.59 15.15
N LEU A 83 11.33 5.26 14.53
CA LEU A 83 12.18 4.20 15.08
C LEU A 83 13.00 4.74 16.27
N PRO A 84 12.87 4.17 17.49
CA PRO A 84 13.76 4.52 18.58
C PRO A 84 15.21 4.25 18.18
N GLN A 85 16.11 5.21 18.48
CA GLN A 85 17.56 5.05 18.25
C GLN A 85 18.17 3.87 19.03
N ASP A 86 17.43 3.28 19.96
CA ASP A 86 17.84 2.16 20.80
C ASP A 86 17.06 0.88 20.46
N MET A 87 17.46 0.22 19.36
CA MET A 87 16.77 -0.97 18.83
C MET A 87 17.12 -2.29 19.57
N GLY A 88 17.82 -2.24 20.71
CA GLY A 88 18.44 -3.42 21.35
C GLY A 88 17.48 -4.50 21.86
N THR A 89 16.20 -4.21 22.02
CA THR A 89 15.22 -5.10 22.68
C THR A 89 13.97 -5.42 21.85
N GLN A 90 13.82 -4.89 20.64
CA GLN A 90 12.64 -5.15 19.80
C GLN A 90 12.74 -6.50 19.06
N PRO A 91 11.60 -7.18 18.78
CA PRO A 91 11.58 -8.31 17.87
C PRO A 91 12.26 -7.92 16.55
N LEU A 92 13.18 -8.77 16.07
CA LEU A 92 13.92 -8.49 14.85
C LEU A 92 12.99 -8.43 13.62
N PHE A 93 11.89 -9.19 13.64
CA PHE A 93 11.03 -9.42 12.49
C PHE A 93 9.58 -9.75 12.92
N GLY A 94 8.61 -9.54 12.03
CA GLY A 94 7.22 -9.93 12.29
C GLY A 94 6.31 -9.95 11.07
N LEU A 95 5.07 -10.37 11.28
CA LEU A 95 4.04 -10.45 10.26
C LEU A 95 2.84 -9.61 10.68
N MET A 96 2.53 -8.59 9.89
CA MET A 96 1.40 -7.72 10.15
C MET A 96 0.13 -8.26 9.50
N LEU A 97 -0.90 -8.49 10.30
CA LEU A 97 -2.21 -8.94 9.85
C LEU A 97 -3.17 -7.75 9.84
N VAL A 98 -3.65 -7.36 8.66
CA VAL A 98 -4.36 -6.09 8.44
C VAL A 98 -5.77 -6.33 7.92
N HIS A 99 -6.76 -5.67 8.54
CA HIS A 99 -8.15 -5.68 8.10
C HIS A 99 -8.45 -4.59 7.06
N GLY A 100 -9.71 -4.49 6.63
CA GLY A 100 -10.16 -3.49 5.66
C GLY A 100 -11.02 -2.37 6.26
N TRP A 101 -11.45 -1.48 5.38
CA TRP A 101 -12.44 -0.44 5.63
C TRP A 101 -13.68 -1.00 6.33
N CYS A 102 -14.17 -0.28 7.35
CA CYS A 102 -15.39 -0.64 8.07
C CYS A 102 -15.39 -2.01 8.77
N SER A 103 -14.23 -2.65 8.90
CA SER A 103 -14.15 -3.91 9.62
C SER A 103 -14.25 -3.64 11.12
N SER A 104 -14.92 -4.52 11.86
CA SER A 104 -14.90 -4.53 13.33
C SER A 104 -13.53 -4.91 13.94
N GLY A 105 -12.48 -4.98 13.12
CA GLY A 105 -11.16 -5.51 13.48
C GLY A 105 -11.08 -7.04 13.44
N GLY A 106 -9.86 -7.57 13.58
CA GLY A 106 -9.63 -9.00 13.88
C GLY A 106 -10.12 -10.00 12.83
N VAL A 107 -9.89 -9.76 11.54
CA VAL A 107 -10.38 -10.64 10.46
C VAL A 107 -9.56 -11.92 10.27
N TRP A 108 -8.28 -11.91 10.62
CA TRP A 108 -7.40 -13.05 10.38
C TRP A 108 -7.41 -14.03 11.57
N PRO A 109 -7.65 -15.34 11.37
CA PRO A 109 -7.52 -16.34 12.43
C PRO A 109 -6.05 -16.46 12.86
N THR A 110 -5.65 -15.75 13.91
CA THR A 110 -4.24 -15.60 14.32
C THR A 110 -3.56 -16.93 14.63
N SER A 111 -4.30 -17.95 15.07
CA SER A 111 -3.79 -19.30 15.32
C SER A 111 -3.27 -20.02 14.07
N GLN A 112 -3.56 -19.52 12.86
CA GLN A 112 -3.08 -20.06 11.59
C GLN A 112 -1.75 -19.44 11.13
N PHE A 113 -1.23 -18.46 11.88
CA PHE A 113 0.01 -17.76 11.57
C PHE A 113 1.04 -18.00 12.68
N THR A 114 2.27 -18.31 12.29
CA THR A 114 3.32 -18.76 13.21
C THR A 114 4.43 -17.73 13.44
N HIS A 115 4.51 -16.71 12.59
CA HIS A 115 5.45 -15.60 12.76
C HIS A 115 5.06 -14.73 13.97
N PRO A 116 5.98 -13.96 14.57
CA PRO A 116 5.62 -12.93 15.55
C PRO A 116 4.62 -11.95 14.93
N LEU A 117 3.41 -11.86 15.50
CA LEU A 117 2.31 -11.14 14.87
C LEU A 117 2.21 -9.69 15.32
N LEU A 118 1.98 -8.79 14.35
CA LEU A 118 1.47 -7.44 14.56
C LEU A 118 0.02 -7.41 14.07
N VAL A 119 -0.95 -7.57 14.97
CA VAL A 119 -2.37 -7.56 14.60
C VAL A 119 -2.86 -6.12 14.56
N PHE A 120 -3.16 -5.61 13.37
CA PHE A 120 -3.68 -4.27 13.21
C PHE A 120 -5.14 -4.18 13.65
N HIS A 121 -5.50 -3.08 14.33
CA HIS A 121 -6.81 -2.89 14.92
C HIS A 121 -7.24 -1.41 14.84
N ASP A 122 -8.14 -1.10 13.91
CA ASP A 122 -8.81 0.20 13.71
C ASP A 122 -10.30 -0.06 13.38
N PRO A 123 -11.08 -0.55 14.37
CA PRO A 123 -12.42 -1.03 14.14
C PRO A 123 -13.35 0.09 13.71
N ASP A 124 -14.28 -0.23 12.81
CA ASP A 124 -15.37 0.63 12.34
C ASP A 124 -14.90 1.98 11.77
N ALA A 125 -13.63 2.05 11.35
CA ALA A 125 -13.01 3.26 10.87
C ALA A 125 -13.13 3.40 9.35
N ASN A 126 -13.24 4.65 8.93
CA ASN A 126 -13.13 5.07 7.54
C ASN A 126 -11.87 5.93 7.39
N ARG A 127 -10.88 5.38 6.66
CA ARG A 127 -9.55 5.96 6.48
C ARG A 127 -9.25 6.12 5.01
N SER A 128 -8.53 7.18 4.64
CA SER A 128 -7.81 7.18 3.36
C SER A 128 -6.72 6.10 3.37
N HIS A 129 -6.19 5.75 2.20
CA HIS A 129 -5.03 4.87 2.09
C HIS A 129 -3.82 5.46 2.82
N ASP A 130 -3.66 6.79 2.80
CA ASP A 130 -2.58 7.48 3.48
C ASP A 130 -2.70 7.38 5.00
N GLU A 131 -3.85 7.78 5.57
CA GLU A 131 -4.10 7.67 7.01
C GLU A 131 -3.95 6.24 7.51
N PHE A 132 -4.43 5.26 6.74
CA PHE A 132 -4.29 3.85 7.07
C PHE A 132 -2.81 3.44 7.04
N ALA A 133 -2.07 3.79 5.98
CA ALA A 133 -0.64 3.50 5.85
C ALA A 133 0.18 4.09 7.00
N GLN A 134 -0.08 5.33 7.42
CA GLN A 134 0.59 5.95 8.57
C GLN A 134 0.32 5.18 9.89
N ARG A 135 -0.89 4.65 10.06
CA ARG A 135 -1.23 3.80 11.21
C ARG A 135 -0.52 2.44 11.15
N LEU A 136 -0.40 1.85 9.95
CA LEU A 136 0.44 0.65 9.76
C LEU A 136 1.89 0.95 10.10
N ALA A 137 2.45 2.09 9.66
CA ALA A 137 3.80 2.51 9.99
C ALA A 137 4.00 2.64 11.51
N THR A 138 3.03 3.24 12.20
CA THR A 138 3.05 3.44 13.65
C THR A 138 3.06 2.10 14.40
N LEU A 139 2.20 1.14 14.01
CA LEU A 139 2.22 -0.21 14.58
C LEU A 139 3.53 -0.94 14.24
N GLY A 140 3.95 -0.85 12.99
CA GLY A 140 5.15 -1.50 12.46
C GLY A 140 6.46 -1.00 13.07
N ALA A 141 6.49 0.20 13.64
CA ALA A 141 7.67 0.76 14.31
C ALA A 141 8.11 -0.05 15.54
N GLN A 142 7.28 -0.98 16.03
CA GLN A 142 7.62 -1.94 17.07
C GLN A 142 8.65 -2.98 16.58
N ASN A 143 8.73 -3.24 15.27
CA ASN A 143 9.63 -4.23 14.70
C ASN A 143 10.63 -3.59 13.74
N ARG A 144 11.84 -4.16 13.64
CA ARG A 144 12.85 -3.68 12.68
C ARG A 144 12.50 -4.03 11.23
N SER A 145 11.75 -5.11 11.05
CA SER A 145 11.32 -5.68 9.78
C SER A 145 9.92 -6.27 9.94
N PHE A 146 9.09 -6.20 8.89
CA PHE A 146 7.84 -6.95 8.86
C PHE A 146 7.32 -7.19 7.45
N GLY A 147 6.69 -8.34 7.21
CA GLY A 147 5.79 -8.54 6.06
C GLY A 147 4.35 -8.14 6.39
N VAL A 148 3.50 -7.99 5.37
CA VAL A 148 2.08 -7.64 5.53
C VAL A 148 1.17 -8.65 4.83
N ILE A 149 0.12 -9.08 5.53
CA ILE A 149 -1.04 -9.76 4.97
C ILE A 149 -2.26 -8.87 5.16
N GLY A 150 -2.75 -8.28 4.06
CA GLY A 150 -3.87 -7.36 4.05
C GLY A 150 -5.16 -7.97 3.52
N HIS A 151 -6.27 -7.76 4.22
CA HIS A 151 -7.61 -8.05 3.73
C HIS A 151 -8.27 -6.75 3.23
N SER A 152 -8.96 -6.80 2.09
CA SER A 152 -9.73 -5.66 1.59
C SER A 152 -8.86 -4.39 1.49
N GLN A 153 -9.21 -3.26 2.12
CA GLN A 153 -8.39 -2.03 2.14
C GLN A 153 -6.97 -2.23 2.70
N GLY A 154 -6.74 -3.25 3.52
CA GLY A 154 -5.40 -3.53 4.07
C GLY A 154 -4.35 -3.80 2.99
N GLY A 155 -4.74 -4.33 1.83
CA GLY A 155 -3.84 -4.51 0.69
C GLY A 155 -3.38 -3.18 0.08
N PRO A 156 -4.29 -2.31 -0.40
CA PRO A 156 -3.97 -0.96 -0.85
C PRO A 156 -3.21 -0.13 0.17
N ALA A 157 -3.55 -0.21 1.46
CA ALA A 157 -2.83 0.50 2.52
C ALA A 157 -1.37 0.04 2.65
N ALA A 158 -1.08 -1.26 2.53
CA ALA A 158 0.28 -1.79 2.53
C ALA A 158 1.08 -1.34 1.29
N VAL A 159 0.44 -1.30 0.12
CA VAL A 159 1.03 -0.78 -1.13
C VAL A 159 1.34 0.71 -0.99
N HIS A 160 0.42 1.47 -0.40
CA HIS A 160 0.59 2.90 -0.13
C HIS A 160 1.77 3.13 0.83
N LEU A 161 1.83 2.36 1.93
CA LEU A 161 2.94 2.39 2.89
C LEU A 161 4.29 2.18 2.19
N ARG A 162 4.41 1.12 1.37
CA ARG A 162 5.64 0.79 0.64
C ARG A 162 6.03 1.83 -0.41
N THR A 163 5.05 2.57 -0.93
CA THR A 163 5.28 3.60 -1.95
C THR A 163 5.81 4.90 -1.35
N TYR A 164 5.20 5.37 -0.26
CA TYR A 164 5.39 6.75 0.22
C TYR A 164 6.16 6.87 1.53
N TYR A 165 6.34 5.77 2.28
CA TYR A 165 6.92 5.80 3.62
C TYR A 165 8.10 4.84 3.75
N VAL A 166 9.05 5.23 4.60
CA VAL A 166 10.11 4.32 5.06
C VAL A 166 9.68 3.66 6.37
N SER A 167 9.60 2.33 6.38
CA SER A 167 9.13 1.50 7.49
C SER A 167 9.88 0.16 7.57
N GLY A 168 9.52 -0.69 8.54
CA GLY A 168 10.04 -2.06 8.63
C GLY A 168 9.73 -2.91 7.39
N LEU A 169 8.68 -2.60 6.62
CA LEU A 169 8.36 -3.28 5.38
C LEU A 169 9.48 -3.17 4.33
N ASP A 170 10.27 -2.10 4.35
CA ASP A 170 11.38 -1.94 3.42
C ASP A 170 12.57 -2.86 3.70
N ARG A 171 12.59 -3.46 4.89
CA ARG A 171 13.62 -4.37 5.37
C ARG A 171 13.14 -5.82 5.39
N ALA A 172 11.90 -6.06 4.98
CA ALA A 172 11.30 -7.39 4.91
C ALA A 172 12.14 -8.31 4.01
N THR A 173 12.44 -9.51 4.52
CA THR A 173 13.19 -10.52 3.76
C THR A 173 12.55 -11.90 3.89
N GLY A 174 13.07 -12.88 3.14
CA GLY A 174 12.71 -14.29 3.32
C GLY A 174 11.36 -14.71 2.74
N GLY A 175 10.65 -13.84 2.02
CA GLY A 175 9.37 -14.17 1.41
C GLY A 175 8.72 -13.02 0.65
N ARG A 176 7.39 -13.06 0.58
CA ARG A 176 6.53 -12.07 -0.06
C ARG A 176 6.28 -10.90 0.91
N PRO A 177 6.74 -9.68 0.58
CA PRO A 177 6.62 -8.53 1.49
C PRO A 177 5.16 -8.10 1.66
N ILE A 178 4.38 -8.09 0.58
CA ILE A 178 2.96 -7.75 0.62
C ILE A 178 2.17 -8.91 0.04
N GLN A 179 1.27 -9.44 0.87
CA GLN A 179 0.25 -10.38 0.43
C GLN A 179 -1.13 -9.81 0.72
N SER A 180 -2.10 -10.10 -0.13
CA SER A 180 -3.46 -9.65 0.11
C SER A 180 -4.54 -10.62 -0.33
N LEU A 181 -5.73 -10.41 0.23
CA LEU A 181 -6.94 -11.15 -0.07
C LEU A 181 -8.10 -10.18 -0.26
N ALA A 182 -8.84 -10.36 -1.35
CA ALA A 182 -10.08 -9.64 -1.61
C ALA A 182 -9.90 -8.11 -1.63
N SER A 183 -8.71 -7.64 -2.03
CA SER A 183 -8.38 -6.21 -2.06
C SER A 183 -8.92 -5.53 -3.32
N PRO A 184 -9.70 -4.44 -3.18
CA PRO A 184 -10.26 -3.69 -4.32
C PRO A 184 -9.22 -2.74 -4.93
N TYR A 185 -8.18 -3.26 -5.58
CA TYR A 185 -7.11 -2.44 -6.17
C TYR A 185 -7.60 -1.45 -7.25
N GLN A 186 -8.73 -1.73 -7.90
CA GLN A 186 -9.42 -0.83 -8.84
C GLN A 186 -10.77 -0.34 -8.29
N GLY A 187 -10.88 -0.33 -6.96
CA GLY A 187 -12.01 0.19 -6.20
C GLY A 187 -13.23 -0.72 -6.17
N THR A 188 -14.28 -0.21 -5.54
CA THR A 188 -15.62 -0.82 -5.51
C THR A 188 -16.67 0.29 -5.60
N PRO A 189 -17.78 0.10 -6.35
CA PRO A 189 -18.86 1.07 -6.36
C PRO A 189 -19.50 1.27 -4.97
N LEU A 190 -19.42 0.28 -4.09
CA LEU A 190 -20.01 0.35 -2.74
C LEU A 190 -19.36 1.41 -1.85
N ALA A 191 -18.06 1.69 -2.04
CA ALA A 191 -17.33 2.68 -1.26
C ALA A 191 -17.78 4.11 -1.58
N GLY A 192 -18.09 4.39 -2.85
CA GLY A 192 -18.62 5.68 -3.28
C GLY A 192 -20.07 5.92 -2.82
N LEU A 193 -20.81 4.84 -2.53
CA LEU A 193 -22.18 4.89 -2.02
C LEU A 193 -22.24 4.95 -0.48
N GLY A 194 -21.11 4.79 0.20
CA GLY A 194 -21.09 4.68 1.67
C GLY A 194 -21.94 3.51 2.14
N PHE A 195 -21.94 2.42 1.37
CA PHE A 195 -22.86 1.30 1.57
C PHE A 195 -22.70 0.68 2.98
N PHE A 196 -21.50 0.74 3.54
CA PHE A 196 -21.26 0.37 4.94
C PHE A 196 -21.39 1.61 5.85
N LEU A 197 -21.93 1.42 7.06
CA LEU A 197 -22.33 2.47 8.01
C LEU A 197 -21.18 3.34 8.59
N CYS A 198 -20.00 3.29 7.99
CA CYS A 198 -18.81 4.11 8.28
C CYS A 198 -18.58 5.23 7.23
N GLY A 199 -19.51 5.43 6.29
CA GLY A 199 -19.52 6.55 5.36
C GLY A 199 -18.71 6.36 4.08
N ASN A 200 -18.74 7.31 3.17
CA ASN A 200 -18.08 7.20 1.86
C ASN A 200 -16.56 7.12 1.98
N ASN A 201 -15.92 6.29 1.16
CA ASN A 201 -14.47 6.22 1.06
C ASN A 201 -14.02 6.55 -0.37
N THR A 202 -13.36 7.70 -0.54
CA THR A 202 -12.92 8.18 -1.86
C THR A 202 -11.89 7.25 -2.49
N ASP A 203 -10.90 6.82 -1.70
CA ASP A 203 -9.77 6.01 -2.16
C ASP A 203 -10.18 4.62 -2.62
N LEU A 204 -11.21 4.05 -2.01
CA LEU A 204 -11.82 2.79 -2.41
C LEU A 204 -12.90 2.94 -3.47
N GLY A 205 -13.34 4.17 -3.77
CA GLY A 205 -14.22 4.46 -4.87
C GLY A 205 -13.54 4.16 -6.21
N THR A 206 -14.33 3.81 -7.23
CA THR A 206 -13.78 3.39 -8.54
C THR A 206 -12.91 4.46 -9.21
N SER A 207 -13.27 5.74 -9.06
CA SER A 207 -12.47 6.88 -9.56
C SER A 207 -11.24 7.15 -8.69
N GLY A 208 -11.39 7.16 -7.36
CA GLY A 208 -10.28 7.42 -6.44
C GLY A 208 -9.23 6.32 -6.50
N SER A 209 -9.63 5.05 -6.54
CA SER A 209 -8.71 3.93 -6.73
C SER A 209 -7.95 4.01 -8.07
N ALA A 210 -8.59 4.45 -9.15
CA ALA A 210 -7.91 4.65 -10.43
C ALA A 210 -6.86 5.78 -10.34
N ALA A 211 -7.19 6.88 -9.66
CA ALA A 211 -6.27 8.00 -9.45
C ALA A 211 -5.09 7.63 -8.53
N TRP A 212 -5.36 6.91 -7.44
CA TRP A 212 -4.35 6.33 -6.55
C TRP A 212 -3.43 5.38 -7.32
N LEU A 213 -4.01 4.41 -8.03
CA LEU A 213 -3.25 3.38 -8.75
C LEU A 213 -2.33 3.98 -9.81
N ALA A 214 -2.74 5.06 -10.47
CA ALA A 214 -1.89 5.78 -11.44
C ALA A 214 -0.56 6.28 -10.85
N ASN A 215 -0.50 6.49 -9.53
CA ASN A 215 0.68 6.94 -8.82
C ASN A 215 1.51 5.80 -8.18
N ILE A 216 1.02 4.55 -8.20
CA ILE A 216 1.74 3.41 -7.64
C ILE A 216 2.81 2.92 -8.63
N PRO A 217 4.12 2.97 -8.28
CA PRO A 217 5.19 2.52 -9.15
C PRO A 217 5.11 1.03 -9.46
N SER A 218 5.54 0.63 -10.66
CA SER A 218 5.53 -0.79 -11.08
C SER A 218 6.34 -1.70 -10.15
N TRP A 219 7.47 -1.22 -9.62
CA TRP A 219 8.30 -2.00 -8.70
C TRP A 219 7.61 -2.30 -7.37
N VAL A 220 6.70 -1.43 -6.90
CA VAL A 220 5.89 -1.73 -5.70
C VAL A 220 4.82 -2.76 -6.03
N ARG A 221 4.22 -2.67 -7.23
CA ARG A 221 3.19 -3.64 -7.65
C ARG A 221 3.77 -5.06 -7.78
N ASP A 222 4.98 -5.17 -8.29
CA ASP A 222 5.71 -6.46 -8.42
C ASP A 222 6.02 -7.11 -7.06
N GLU A 223 5.97 -6.35 -5.97
CA GLU A 223 6.13 -6.88 -4.61
C GLU A 223 4.83 -7.42 -3.99
N VAL A 224 3.70 -7.33 -4.71
CA VAL A 224 2.37 -7.73 -4.22
C VAL A 224 1.96 -9.10 -4.75
N TYR A 225 1.50 -9.95 -3.84
CA TYR A 225 0.99 -11.28 -4.13
C TYR A 225 -0.45 -11.41 -3.61
N TYR A 226 -1.43 -11.44 -4.51
CA TYR A 226 -2.82 -11.29 -4.11
C TYR A 226 -3.71 -12.45 -4.53
N TYR A 227 -4.75 -12.70 -3.74
CA TYR A 227 -5.82 -13.63 -4.05
C TYR A 227 -7.13 -12.87 -4.23
N THR A 228 -7.95 -13.32 -5.16
CA THR A 228 -9.33 -12.85 -5.31
C THR A 228 -10.30 -13.96 -4.97
N THR A 229 -11.48 -13.60 -4.48
CA THR A 229 -12.54 -14.54 -4.15
C THR A 229 -13.83 -14.17 -4.87
N SER A 230 -14.76 -15.11 -4.98
CA SER A 230 -16.13 -14.82 -5.37
C SER A 230 -17.10 -15.85 -4.79
N ASN A 231 -18.39 -15.53 -4.86
CA ASN A 231 -19.46 -16.46 -4.52
C ASN A 231 -19.43 -17.75 -5.36
N SER A 232 -20.11 -18.80 -4.88
CA SER A 232 -20.41 -19.98 -5.70
C SER A 232 -21.92 -20.13 -5.89
N GLY A 233 -22.44 -19.60 -6.98
CA GLY A 233 -23.85 -19.73 -7.35
C GLY A 233 -24.63 -18.44 -7.08
N SER A 234 -25.15 -18.27 -5.86
CA SER A 234 -25.87 -17.04 -5.47
C SER A 234 -24.91 -15.96 -5.00
N ALA A 235 -25.26 -14.70 -5.22
CA ALA A 235 -24.47 -13.56 -4.74
C ALA A 235 -24.11 -13.66 -3.25
N CYS A 236 -22.95 -13.14 -2.89
CA CYS A 236 -22.47 -13.13 -1.51
C CYS A 236 -23.39 -12.32 -0.59
N ASN A 237 -23.93 -11.22 -1.11
CA ASN A 237 -24.95 -10.43 -0.45
C ASN A 237 -25.95 -9.91 -1.49
N PHE A 238 -27.24 -10.17 -1.25
CA PHE A 238 -28.30 -9.79 -2.19
C PHE A 238 -28.38 -8.28 -2.43
N ALA A 239 -28.16 -7.47 -1.38
CA ALA A 239 -28.25 -6.02 -1.47
C ALA A 239 -27.07 -5.43 -2.26
N THR A 240 -25.85 -5.96 -2.10
CA THR A 240 -24.68 -5.48 -2.87
C THR A 240 -24.71 -5.97 -4.32
N ASN A 241 -25.32 -7.12 -4.60
CA ASN A 241 -25.49 -7.66 -5.96
C ASN A 241 -26.29 -6.75 -6.91
N LEU A 242 -27.06 -5.79 -6.39
CA LEU A 242 -27.71 -4.76 -7.22
C LEU A 242 -26.71 -3.74 -7.79
N PHE A 243 -25.53 -3.62 -7.19
CA PHE A 243 -24.50 -2.64 -7.53
C PHE A 243 -23.21 -3.25 -8.08
N LEU A 244 -23.00 -4.55 -7.85
CA LEU A 244 -21.81 -5.29 -8.26
C LEU A 244 -22.12 -6.18 -9.48
N SER A 245 -21.16 -6.28 -10.39
CA SER A 245 -21.18 -7.25 -11.48
C SER A 245 -20.54 -8.57 -11.02
N ASN A 246 -21.13 -9.68 -11.44
CA ASN A 246 -20.58 -11.00 -11.17
C ASN A 246 -19.38 -11.31 -12.09
N PRO A 247 -18.41 -12.12 -11.61
CA PRO A 247 -18.33 -12.67 -10.26
C PRO A 247 -17.82 -11.66 -9.23
N GLU A 248 -18.36 -11.74 -8.01
CA GLU A 248 -18.10 -10.84 -6.89
C GLU A 248 -18.02 -11.60 -5.56
N ASP A 249 -17.37 -11.02 -4.56
CA ASP A 249 -17.25 -11.60 -3.22
C ASP A 249 -18.21 -10.97 -2.18
N GLY A 250 -19.16 -10.14 -2.59
CA GLY A 250 -20.05 -9.39 -1.70
C GLY A 250 -19.66 -7.93 -1.58
N THR A 251 -18.41 -7.59 -1.90
CA THR A 251 -17.87 -6.23 -1.78
C THR A 251 -17.08 -5.80 -3.01
N VAL A 252 -16.36 -6.72 -3.64
CA VAL A 252 -15.40 -6.48 -4.71
C VAL A 252 -15.71 -7.40 -5.88
N GLU A 253 -15.88 -6.80 -7.05
CA GLU A 253 -15.98 -7.52 -8.33
C GLU A 253 -14.60 -8.12 -8.67
N GLN A 254 -14.54 -9.35 -9.18
CA GLN A 254 -13.26 -10.03 -9.46
C GLN A 254 -12.31 -9.17 -10.31
N PHE A 255 -12.83 -8.51 -11.34
CA PHE A 255 -12.01 -7.66 -12.22
C PHE A 255 -11.49 -6.41 -11.52
N ARG A 256 -12.21 -5.90 -10.50
CA ARG A 256 -11.75 -4.77 -9.70
C ARG A 256 -10.76 -5.15 -8.61
N GLY A 257 -10.72 -6.43 -8.25
CA GLY A 257 -9.69 -6.98 -7.38
C GLY A 257 -8.33 -7.15 -8.06
N GLN A 258 -8.19 -6.86 -9.36
CA GLN A 258 -6.92 -7.05 -10.07
C GLN A 258 -5.95 -5.89 -9.85
N LEU A 259 -4.67 -6.19 -9.65
CA LEU A 259 -3.58 -5.20 -9.60
C LEU A 259 -2.62 -5.43 -10.78
N PRO A 260 -2.69 -4.61 -11.85
CA PRO A 260 -1.80 -4.76 -13.00
C PRO A 260 -0.33 -4.59 -12.60
N GLY A 261 0.50 -5.60 -12.91
CA GLY A 261 1.91 -5.65 -12.55
C GLY A 261 2.22 -6.38 -11.24
N ALA A 262 1.21 -6.91 -10.55
CA ALA A 262 1.38 -7.76 -9.37
C ALA A 262 1.21 -9.25 -9.68
N HIS A 263 1.56 -10.10 -8.71
CA HIS A 263 1.42 -11.54 -8.82
C HIS A 263 0.03 -12.00 -8.35
N ASN A 264 -0.84 -12.34 -9.30
CA ASN A 264 -2.13 -12.96 -9.01
C ASN A 264 -1.91 -14.44 -8.64
N MET A 265 -2.18 -14.78 -7.38
CA MET A 265 -1.97 -16.11 -6.82
C MET A 265 -3.17 -17.05 -7.02
N GLY A 266 -4.23 -16.57 -7.64
CA GLY A 266 -5.41 -17.33 -8.01
C GLY A 266 -6.71 -16.66 -7.62
N HIS A 267 -7.77 -17.14 -8.27
CA HIS A 267 -9.14 -16.83 -7.92
C HIS A 267 -9.80 -18.06 -7.30
N VAL A 268 -10.53 -17.87 -6.20
CA VAL A 268 -11.23 -18.97 -5.52
C VAL A 268 -12.72 -18.65 -5.42
N THR A 269 -13.54 -19.49 -6.03
CA THR A 269 -15.00 -19.42 -5.95
C THR A 269 -15.50 -20.07 -4.66
N GLY A 270 -16.71 -19.71 -4.22
CA GLY A 270 -17.31 -20.22 -2.99
C GLY A 270 -16.82 -19.56 -1.71
N TRP A 271 -16.29 -18.34 -1.80
CA TRP A 271 -15.82 -17.55 -0.67
C TRP A 271 -16.29 -16.10 -0.80
N CYS A 272 -16.85 -15.57 0.28
CA CYS A 272 -17.27 -14.18 0.37
C CYS A 272 -16.26 -13.31 1.11
N HIS A 273 -16.44 -12.00 1.02
CA HIS A 273 -15.54 -10.98 1.53
C HIS A 273 -15.45 -11.04 3.06
N THR A 274 -16.57 -11.31 3.74
CA THR A 274 -16.62 -11.34 5.20
C THR A 274 -17.67 -12.33 5.71
N THR A 275 -17.69 -12.55 7.03
CA THR A 275 -18.66 -13.43 7.70
C THR A 275 -20.07 -12.86 7.62
N GLY A 276 -21.08 -13.73 7.66
CA GLY A 276 -22.48 -13.33 7.58
C GLY A 276 -23.00 -13.15 6.14
N MET A 277 -22.20 -13.51 5.14
CA MET A 277 -22.58 -13.61 3.73
C MET A 277 -22.98 -15.06 3.37
N SER A 278 -23.41 -15.28 2.12
CA SER A 278 -23.96 -16.57 1.68
C SER A 278 -22.92 -17.71 1.61
N ASN A 279 -21.64 -17.39 1.38
CA ASN A 279 -20.51 -18.33 1.49
C ASN A 279 -19.60 -17.94 2.67
N PRO A 280 -18.72 -18.85 3.15
CA PRO A 280 -17.75 -18.53 4.20
C PRO A 280 -16.83 -17.36 3.82
N ALA A 281 -16.35 -16.63 4.84
CA ALA A 281 -15.44 -15.51 4.65
C ALA A 281 -14.08 -16.00 4.15
N GLY A 282 -13.53 -15.38 3.11
CA GLY A 282 -12.27 -15.79 2.50
C GLY A 282 -11.15 -15.86 3.52
N TYR A 283 -11.01 -14.88 4.41
CA TYR A 283 -9.93 -14.88 5.40
C TYR A 283 -9.96 -16.07 6.39
N THR A 284 -10.99 -16.92 6.36
CA THR A 284 -11.07 -18.17 7.16
C THR A 284 -10.56 -19.42 6.45
N ASP A 285 -10.17 -19.32 5.18
CA ASP A 285 -9.58 -20.43 4.42
C ASP A 285 -8.20 -20.82 4.98
N ALA A 286 -8.19 -21.87 5.82
CA ALA A 286 -6.99 -22.35 6.49
C ALA A 286 -5.90 -22.83 5.52
N ALA A 287 -6.28 -23.38 4.36
CA ALA A 287 -5.31 -23.87 3.39
C ALA A 287 -4.59 -22.70 2.71
N ARG A 288 -5.33 -21.67 2.30
CA ARG A 288 -4.72 -20.43 1.77
C ARG A 288 -3.91 -19.71 2.84
N ASN A 289 -4.42 -19.59 4.06
CA ASN A 289 -3.71 -18.91 5.14
C ASN A 289 -2.40 -19.61 5.48
N ALA A 290 -2.35 -20.95 5.44
CA ALA A 290 -1.11 -21.69 5.58
C ALA A 290 -0.08 -21.34 4.48
N ILE A 291 -0.52 -21.20 3.23
CA ILE A 291 0.33 -20.77 2.11
C ILE A 291 0.82 -19.33 2.33
N MET A 292 -0.07 -18.41 2.73
CA MET A 292 0.29 -17.01 2.99
C MET A 292 1.28 -16.92 4.15
N ASN A 293 1.07 -17.67 5.23
CA ASN A 293 1.98 -17.75 6.37
C ASN A 293 3.37 -18.29 5.96
N GLN A 294 3.40 -19.39 5.20
CA GLN A 294 4.65 -20.01 4.75
C GLN A 294 5.46 -19.08 3.85
N ASN A 295 4.80 -18.29 3.01
CA ASN A 295 5.46 -17.42 2.04
C ASN A 295 5.61 -15.98 2.54
N ALA A 296 5.20 -15.64 3.77
CA ALA A 296 5.32 -14.29 4.28
C ALA A 296 6.79 -13.89 4.49
N ALA A 297 7.14 -12.69 4.02
CA ALA A 297 8.35 -12.04 4.48
C ALA A 297 8.20 -11.63 5.97
N HIS A 298 9.33 -11.35 6.61
CA HIS A 298 9.39 -10.94 8.00
C HIS A 298 10.47 -9.89 8.22
#